data_AF-A0A2D3WNL9-F1
#
_entry.id   AF-A0A2D3WNL9-F1
#
_cell.length_a   1.000
_cell.length_b   1.000
_cell.length_c   1.000
_cell.angle_alpha   90.00
_cell.angle_beta   90.00
_cell.angle_gamma   90.00
#
_symmetry.space_group_name_H-M   'P 1'
#
loop_
_entity.id
_entity.type
_entity.pdbx_description
1 polymer ?
#
loop_
_entity_poly.entity_id
_entity_poly.type
_entity_poly.pdbx_seq_one_letter_code
_entity_poly.pdbx_strand_id
1 'polypeptide(L)' 'DVILISVPQFGFLQLTPPPLYEELAETYHLAIEEDILADILHDNRYKSDYIHPNALGYQKMAEAIEKLLRNRYQFEK' A
#
# COMPACT_ATOMS: atom_id res chain seq x y z
N ASP A 1 -14.33 10.19 2.76
CA ASP A 1 -13.78 9.00 2.08
C ASP A 1 -12.60 8.43 2.83
N VAL A 2 -12.40 7.12 2.69
CA VAL A 2 -11.32 6.36 3.32
C VAL A 2 -10.69 5.49 2.24
N ILE A 3 -9.36 5.30 2.32
CA ILE A 3 -8.60 4.38 1.49
C ILE A 3 -8.04 3.29 2.40
N LEU A 4 -8.11 2.05 1.95
CA LEU A 4 -7.49 0.91 2.61
C LEU A 4 -6.08 0.70 2.05
N ILE A 5 -5.10 0.48 2.92
CA ILE A 5 -3.74 0.09 2.54
C ILE A 5 -3.47 -1.28 3.15
N SER A 6 -3.14 -2.25 2.31
CA SER A 6 -2.86 -3.60 2.77
C SER A 6 -1.55 -3.66 3.56
N VAL A 7 -1.57 -4.39 4.68
CA VAL A 7 -0.36 -4.67 5.46
C VAL A 7 0.13 -6.07 5.09
N PRO A 8 1.36 -6.21 4.57
CA PRO A 8 1.89 -7.50 4.18
C PRO A 8 2.16 -8.37 5.41
N GLN A 9 1.94 -9.67 5.30
CA GLN A 9 2.42 -10.62 6.29
C GLN A 9 3.87 -10.99 6.00
N PHE A 10 4.70 -11.03 7.04
CA PHE A 10 6.07 -11.54 6.96
C PHE A 10 6.04 -13.06 6.77
N GLY A 11 6.07 -13.52 5.52
CA GLY A 11 6.25 -14.93 5.18
C GLY A 11 7.72 -15.34 5.13
N PHE A 12 7.98 -16.65 5.05
CA PHE A 12 9.34 -17.21 4.95
C PHE A 12 10.08 -16.84 3.65
N LEU A 13 9.35 -16.53 2.56
CA LEU A 13 9.94 -16.26 1.23
C LEU A 13 9.43 -14.97 0.58
N GLN A 14 8.26 -14.44 0.95
CA GLN A 14 7.65 -13.27 0.32
C GLN A 14 6.84 -12.46 1.34
N LEU A 15 6.74 -11.16 1.08
CA LEU A 15 5.84 -10.23 1.75
C LEU A 15 4.59 -10.13 0.88
N THR A 16 3.50 -10.77 1.29
CA THR A 16 2.24 -10.75 0.54
C THR A 16 1.13 -10.24 1.45
N PRO A 17 0.29 -9.30 0.97
CA PRO A 17 -0.98 -8.98 1.61
C PRO A 17 -1.85 -10.22 1.84
N PRO A 18 -2.53 -10.35 2.99
CA PRO A 18 -3.57 -11.35 3.14
C PRO A 18 -4.84 -10.96 2.36
N PRO A 19 -5.62 -11.94 1.84
CA PRO A 19 -6.86 -11.67 1.09
C PRO A 19 -7.89 -10.80 1.83
N LEU A 20 -7.83 -10.78 3.17
CA LEU A 20 -8.71 -10.01 4.04
C LEU A 20 -8.87 -8.54 3.59
N TYR A 21 -7.81 -7.88 3.14
CA TYR A 21 -7.90 -6.47 2.77
C TYR A 21 -8.73 -6.27 1.49
N GLU A 22 -8.53 -7.11 0.48
CA GLU A 22 -9.33 -7.12 -0.75
C GLU A 22 -10.81 -7.40 -0.43
N GLU A 23 -11.08 -8.45 0.36
CA GLU A 23 -12.43 -8.82 0.79
C GLU A 23 -13.15 -7.66 1.51
N LEU A 24 -12.45 -6.93 2.38
CA LEU A 24 -12.98 -5.75 3.07
C LEU A 24 -13.23 -4.59 2.09
N ALA A 25 -12.32 -4.34 1.16
CA ALA A 25 -12.47 -3.28 0.18
C ALA A 25 -13.67 -3.54 -0.75
N GLU A 26 -13.87 -4.78 -1.18
CA GLU A 26 -15.06 -5.19 -1.95
C GLU A 26 -16.34 -5.00 -1.13
N THR A 27 -16.36 -5.53 0.10
CA THR A 27 -17.53 -5.50 1.01
C THR A 27 -17.98 -4.09 1.33
N TYR A 28 -17.04 -3.17 1.58
CA TYR A 28 -17.32 -1.79 1.97
C TYR A 28 -17.19 -0.80 0.82
N HIS A 29 -16.95 -1.27 -0.40
CA HIS A 29 -16.76 -0.46 -1.61
C HIS A 29 -15.68 0.62 -1.48
N LEU A 30 -14.56 0.28 -0.83
CA LEU A 30 -13.45 1.18 -0.56
C LEU A 30 -12.43 1.15 -1.70
N ALA A 31 -11.71 2.26 -1.88
CA ALA A 31 -10.48 2.25 -2.66
C ALA A 31 -9.39 1.52 -1.85
N ILE A 32 -8.57 0.70 -2.52
CA ILE A 32 -7.52 -0.09 -1.90
C ILE A 32 -6.20 0.07 -2.67
N GLU A 33 -5.10 0.14 -1.92
CA GLU A 33 -3.74 -0.09 -2.42
C GLU A 33 -3.20 -1.35 -1.75
N GLU A 34 -2.90 -2.38 -2.54
CA GLU A 34 -2.53 -3.71 -2.06
C GLU A 34 -1.03 -3.91 -1.93
N ASP A 35 -0.23 -3.33 -2.83
CA ASP A 35 1.13 -3.79 -3.09
C ASP A 35 2.20 -2.86 -2.50
N ILE A 36 1.92 -1.56 -2.40
CA ILE A 36 2.97 -0.56 -2.20
C ILE A 36 3.73 -0.76 -0.89
N LEU A 37 3.04 -1.17 0.18
CA LEU A 37 3.70 -1.40 1.46
C LEU A 37 4.57 -2.67 1.43
N ALA A 38 4.17 -3.71 0.70
CA ALA A 38 4.99 -4.90 0.50
C ALA A 38 6.27 -4.56 -0.28
N ASP A 39 6.14 -3.80 -1.36
CA ASP A 39 7.27 -3.34 -2.18
C ASP A 39 8.27 -2.49 -1.38
N ILE A 40 7.77 -1.58 -0.54
CA ILE A 40 8.59 -0.75 0.34
C ILE A 40 9.35 -1.61 1.35
N LEU A 41 8.67 -2.56 2.01
CA LEU A 41 9.26 -3.37 3.07
C LEU A 41 10.22 -4.44 2.53
N HIS A 42 10.09 -4.83 1.27
CA HIS A 42 11.01 -5.75 0.60
C HIS A 42 12.42 -5.14 0.41
N ASP A 43 12.53 -3.82 0.26
CA ASP A 43 13.79 -3.15 -0.09
C ASP A 43 14.37 -2.31 1.06
N ASN A 44 15.58 -2.67 1.51
CA ASN A 44 16.31 -1.95 2.56
C ASN A 44 16.53 -0.45 2.26
N ARG A 45 16.49 -0.03 0.99
CA ARG A 45 16.60 1.38 0.61
C ARG A 45 15.41 2.23 1.08
N TYR A 46 14.24 1.62 1.28
CA TYR A 46 13.00 2.33 1.57
C TYR A 46 12.50 2.18 3.01
N LYS A 47 13.28 1.56 3.90
CA LYS A 47 12.90 1.34 5.31
C LYS A 47 13.93 1.86 6.31
N SER A 48 13.45 2.27 7.48
CA SER A 48 14.28 2.73 8.60
C SER A 48 14.66 1.58 9.53
N ASP A 49 13.83 0.53 9.54
CA ASP A 49 14.07 -0.73 10.23
C ASP A 49 13.37 -1.87 9.46
N TYR A 50 13.15 -3.03 10.09
CA TYR A 50 12.58 -4.19 9.42
C TYR A 50 11.13 -4.02 8.94
N ILE A 51 10.34 -3.12 9.54
CA ILE A 51 8.89 -3.02 9.31
C ILE A 51 8.40 -1.60 9.03
N HIS A 52 9.24 -0.58 9.19
CA HIS A 52 8.85 0.82 9.01
C HIS A 52 9.49 1.46 7.78
N PRO A 53 8.71 2.09 6.88
CA PRO A 53 9.23 2.91 5.80
C PRO A 53 10.12 4.06 6.31
N ASN A 54 11.16 4.42 5.55
CA ASN A 54 11.90 5.66 5.74
C ASN A 54 11.30 6.78 4.88
N ALA A 55 11.96 7.95 4.83
CA ALA A 55 11.49 9.09 4.05
C ALA A 55 11.23 8.78 2.56
N LEU A 56 12.11 8.00 1.91
CA LEU A 56 11.94 7.59 0.52
C LEU A 56 10.80 6.57 0.36
N GLY A 57 10.63 5.67 1.34
CA GLY A 57 9.49 4.76 1.37
C GLY A 57 8.16 5.49 1.51
N TYR A 58 8.08 6.46 2.42
CA TYR A 58 6.89 7.31 2.58
C TYR A 58 6.59 8.14 1.33
N GLN A 59 7.61 8.63 0.63
CA GLN A 59 7.42 9.30 -0.67
C GLN A 59 6.76 8.36 -1.68
N LYS A 60 7.27 7.13 -1.83
CA LYS A 60 6.66 6.10 -2.71
C LYS A 60 5.22 5.79 -2.35
N MET A 61 4.93 5.65 -1.06
CA MET A 61 3.57 5.41 -0.59
C MET A 61 2.64 6.58 -0.95
N ALA A 62 3.10 7.82 -0.80
CA ALA A 62 2.33 9.00 -1.19
C ALA A 62 2.05 9.04 -2.71
N GLU A 63 3.04 8.69 -3.54
CA GLU A 63 2.88 8.62 -5.01
C GLU A 63 1.85 7.56 -5.43
N ALA A 64 1.84 6.38 -4.78
CA ALA A 64 0.86 5.33 -5.05
C ALA A 64 -0.56 5.77 -4.64
N ILE A 65 -0.71 6.37 -3.46
CA ILE A 65 -1.98 6.92 -2.98
C ILE A 65 -2.50 8.02 -3.92
N GLU A 66 -1.63 8.91 -4.39
CA GLU A 66 -1.99 9.97 -5.32
C GLU A 66 -2.54 9.40 -6.64
N LYS A 67 -1.84 8.42 -7.21
CA LYS A 67 -2.26 7.72 -8.43
C LYS A 67 -3.62 7.03 -8.23
N LEU A 68 -3.81 6.35 -7.11
CA LEU A 68 -5.09 5.70 -6.77
C LEU A 68 -6.23 6.73 -6.70
N LEU A 69 -6.01 7.84 -6.01
CA LEU A 69 -6.99 8.91 -5.89
C LEU A 69 -7.36 9.53 -7.23
N ARG A 70 -6.38 9.81 -8.10
CA ARG A 70 -6.65 10.33 -9.45
C ARG A 70 -7.50 9.37 -10.28
N ASN A 71 -7.17 8.08 -10.24
CA ASN A 71 -7.90 7.06 -11.00
C ASN A 71 -9.33 6.89 -10.48
N ARG A 72 -9.53 6.93 -9.16
CA ARG A 72 -10.83 6.72 -8.54
C ARG A 72 -11.76 7.94 -8.66
N TYR A 73 -11.21 9.14 -8.51
CA TYR A 73 -12.01 10.37 -8.37
C TYR A 73 -11.92 11.32 -9.56
N GLN A 74 -11.25 10.91 -10.65
CA GLN A 74 -11.13 11.69 -11.88
C GLN A 74 -10.63 13.13 -11.63
N PHE A 75 -9.66 13.30 -10.74
CA PHE A 75 -8.99 14.59 -10.60
C PHE A 75 -8.22 14.90 -11.89
N GLU A 76 -8.86 15.64 -12.79
CA GLU A 76 -8.22 16.21 -13.97
C GLU A 76 -6.99 17.02 -13.54
N LYS A 77 -5.93 16.93 -14.34
CA LYS A 77 -4.69 17.70 -14.12
C LYS A 77 -4.89 19.16 -14.48
#